data_AF-R7XY91-F1
#
_entry.id   AF-R7XY91-F1
#
_cell.length_a   1.000
_cell.length_b   1.000
_cell.length_c   1.000
_cell.angle_alpha   90.00
_cell.angle_beta   90.00
_cell.angle_gamma   90.00
#
_symmetry.space_group_name_H-M   'P 1'
#
loop_
_entity.id
_entity.type
_entity.pdbx_description
1 polymer ?
#
loop_
_entity_poly.entity_id
_entity_poly.type
_entity_poly.pdbx_seq_one_letter_code
_entity_poly.pdbx_strand_id
1 'polypeptide(L)'
;MKLARALDIPALRLIHLDGEVPDLRALRLQAGLTVPELVARTNLSAPTYYSWEQGRWTRLPGPSTLEALGRVLHEPADVVAVAFNEAQRLRRRRQGRTKPR
;
A
#
# COMPACT_ATOMS: atom_id res chain seq x y z
N MET A 1 27.70 -12.64 -17.30
CA MET A 1 27.09 -11.34 -17.65
C MET A 1 25.99 -11.57 -18.67
N LYS A 2 24.81 -10.97 -18.43
CA LYS A 2 23.60 -10.88 -19.28
C LYS A 2 22.65 -12.11 -19.33
N LEU A 3 21.87 -12.30 -18.26
CA LEU A 3 20.51 -12.85 -18.36
C LEU A 3 19.41 -11.82 -18.01
N ALA A 4 19.80 -10.65 -17.50
CA ALA A 4 18.88 -9.62 -17.01
C ALA A 4 18.38 -8.60 -18.07
N ARG A 5 18.64 -8.83 -19.37
CA ARG A 5 18.22 -7.91 -20.45
C ARG A 5 17.17 -8.47 -21.41
N ALA A 6 16.76 -9.74 -21.25
CA ALA A 6 15.83 -10.39 -22.17
C ALA A 6 14.37 -10.44 -21.67
N LEU A 7 14.11 -9.97 -20.44
CA LEU A 7 12.78 -9.86 -19.87
C LEU A 7 12.61 -8.40 -19.49
N ASP A 8 11.82 -7.66 -20.25
CA ASP A 8 11.36 -6.31 -19.89
C ASP A 8 10.34 -6.40 -18.74
N ILE A 9 10.77 -7.01 -17.63
CA ILE A 9 10.02 -7.21 -16.42
C ILE A 9 10.87 -6.61 -15.32
N PRO A 10 10.46 -5.48 -14.72
CA PRO A 10 11.15 -4.90 -13.57
C PRO A 10 11.37 -5.98 -12.51
N ALA A 11 12.60 -6.06 -11.99
CA ALA A 11 13.02 -6.99 -10.93
C ALA A 11 12.13 -6.94 -9.66
N LEU A 12 11.21 -5.98 -9.57
CA LEU A 12 10.22 -5.84 -8.49
C LEU A 12 9.14 -6.93 -8.47
N ARG A 13 8.99 -7.77 -9.50
CA ARG A 13 8.12 -8.97 -9.42
C ARG A 13 8.74 -10.16 -8.68
N LEU A 14 10.04 -10.14 -8.40
CA LEU A 14 10.72 -11.25 -7.70
C LEU A 14 10.52 -11.25 -6.18
N ILE A 15 9.96 -10.18 -5.60
CA ILE A 15 9.72 -10.07 -4.15
C ILE A 15 8.35 -10.64 -3.74
N HIS A 16 7.47 -10.99 -4.69
CA HIS A 16 6.15 -11.56 -4.37
C HIS A 16 6.17 -13.09 -4.12
N LEU A 17 7.35 -13.67 -3.98
CA LEU A 17 7.53 -15.03 -3.51
C LEU A 17 7.51 -15.01 -1.97
N ASP A 18 6.32 -14.91 -1.35
CA ASP A 18 5.99 -15.39 0.03
C ASP A 18 4.56 -15.02 0.51
N GLY A 19 3.55 -15.11 -0.37
CA GLY A 19 2.18 -15.47 0.07
C GLY A 19 1.27 -14.44 0.76
N GLU A 20 1.72 -13.22 1.10
CA GLU A 20 0.83 -12.17 1.63
C GLU A 20 0.87 -10.89 0.79
N VAL A 21 -0.31 -10.48 0.32
CA VAL A 21 -0.53 -9.17 -0.31
C VAL A 21 -0.21 -8.08 0.72
N PRO A 22 0.68 -7.11 0.41
CA PRO A 22 1.03 -6.05 1.35
C PRO A 22 -0.12 -5.06 1.55
N ASP A 23 -0.31 -4.59 2.79
CA ASP A 23 -1.20 -3.46 3.08
C ASP A 23 -0.50 -2.11 2.86
N LEU A 24 -1.24 -1.00 3.00
CA LEU A 24 -0.69 0.34 2.78
C LEU A 24 0.52 0.66 3.68
N ARG A 25 0.52 0.14 4.91
CA ARG A 25 1.63 0.35 5.85
C ARG A 25 2.86 -0.41 5.36
N ALA A 26 2.69 -1.65 4.92
CA ALA A 26 3.77 -2.46 4.37
C ALA A 26 4.39 -1.78 3.14
N LEU A 27 3.56 -1.32 2.18
CA LEU A 27 4.06 -0.60 1.00
C LEU A 27 4.85 0.65 1.38
N ARG A 28 4.35 1.45 2.33
CA ARG A 28 5.08 2.65 2.79
C ARG A 28 6.44 2.30 3.40
N LEU A 29 6.49 1.27 4.24
CA LEU A 29 7.73 0.83 4.88
C LEU A 29 8.72 0.25 3.86
N GLN A 30 8.25 -0.47 2.84
CA GLN A 30 9.07 -0.96 1.73
C GLN A 30 9.66 0.19 0.90
N ALA A 31 8.91 1.28 0.73
CA ALA A 31 9.40 2.51 0.11
C ALA A 31 10.35 3.32 1.03
N GLY A 32 10.57 2.89 2.27
CA GLY A 32 11.46 3.56 3.22
C GLY A 32 10.93 4.90 3.74
N LEU A 33 9.60 5.11 3.72
CA LEU A 33 8.99 6.39 4.07
C LEU A 33 8.35 6.38 5.45
N THR A 34 8.46 7.48 6.17
CA THR A 34 7.57 7.81 7.29
C THR A 34 6.24 8.40 6.78
N VAL A 35 5.20 8.43 7.62
CA VAL A 35 3.92 9.06 7.24
C VAL A 35 4.10 10.55 6.89
N PRO A 36 4.81 11.38 7.69
CA PRO A 36 5.05 12.78 7.33
C PRO A 36 5.72 12.96 5.97
N GLU A 37 6.73 12.15 5.65
CA GLU A 37 7.43 12.23 4.36
C GLU A 37 6.51 11.86 3.19
N LEU A 38 5.69 10.82 3.36
CA LEU A 38 4.75 10.43 2.33
C LEU A 38 3.72 11.53 2.07
N VAL A 39 3.08 12.06 3.12
CA VAL A 39 2.01 13.05 2.93
C VAL A 39 2.52 14.39 2.40
N ALA A 40 3.77 14.75 2.72
CA ALA A 40 4.45 15.91 2.14
C ALA A 40 4.65 15.78 0.63
N ARG A 41 4.87 14.55 0.12
CA ARG A 41 5.07 14.26 -1.30
C ARG A 41 3.76 14.14 -2.09
N THR A 42 2.64 13.84 -1.41
CA THR A 42 1.33 13.62 -2.06
C THR A 42 0.30 14.72 -1.80
N ASN A 43 0.65 15.75 -1.03
CA ASN A 43 -0.27 16.80 -0.57
C ASN A 43 -1.52 16.25 0.13
N LEU A 44 -1.34 15.17 0.91
CA LEU A 44 -2.41 14.55 1.71
C LEU A 44 -2.35 15.07 3.15
N SER A 45 -3.43 14.87 3.91
CA SER A 45 -3.37 15.10 5.35
C SER A 45 -2.82 13.85 6.07
N ALA A 46 -1.93 14.05 7.04
CA ALA A 46 -1.44 12.95 7.89
C ALA A 46 -2.58 12.19 8.59
N PRO A 47 -3.60 12.86 9.20
CA PRO A 47 -4.73 12.15 9.80
C PRO A 47 -5.49 11.24 8.82
N THR A 48 -5.73 11.72 7.59
CA THR A 48 -6.38 10.92 6.54
C THR A 48 -5.54 9.69 6.21
N TYR A 49 -4.24 9.87 6.00
CA TYR A 49 -3.36 8.76 5.66
C TYR A 49 -3.23 7.73 6.80
N TYR A 50 -3.12 8.17 8.05
CA TYR A 50 -3.15 7.28 9.21
C TYR A 50 -4.44 6.47 9.29
N SER A 51 -5.59 7.09 9.00
CA SER A 51 -6.88 6.40 8.94
C SER A 51 -6.87 5.31 7.87
N TRP A 52 -6.29 5.58 6.70
CA TRP A 52 -6.17 4.61 5.61
C TRP A 52 -5.28 3.42 5.97
N GLU A 53 -4.10 3.64 6.56
CA GLU A 53 -3.24 2.54 7.05
C GLU A 53 -3.88 1.68 8.16
N GLN A 54 -4.89 2.22 8.84
CA GLN A 54 -5.66 1.49 9.85
C GLN A 54 -6.87 0.77 9.24
N GLY A 55 -7.06 0.84 7.92
CA GLY A 55 -8.23 0.28 7.24
C GLY A 55 -9.52 1.03 7.55
N ARG A 56 -9.43 2.30 8.00
CA ARG A 56 -10.58 3.16 8.32
C ARG A 56 -10.83 4.09 7.14
N TRP A 57 -11.61 3.61 6.18
CA TRP A 57 -12.06 4.38 5.02
C TRP A 57 -13.42 3.86 4.53
N THR A 58 -14.22 4.71 3.90
CA THR A 58 -15.57 4.37 3.42
C THR A 58 -15.63 4.14 1.91
N ARG A 59 -14.82 4.87 1.15
CA ARG A 59 -14.64 4.71 -0.30
C ARG A 59 -13.16 4.78 -0.64
N LEU A 60 -12.77 4.09 -1.71
CA LEU A 60 -11.41 4.21 -2.25
C LEU A 60 -11.17 5.67 -2.68
N PRO A 61 -9.95 6.20 -2.50
CA PRO A 61 -9.57 7.47 -3.09
C PRO A 61 -9.75 7.47 -4.61
N GLY A 62 -9.95 8.65 -5.18
CA GLY A 62 -10.08 8.79 -6.64
C GLY A 62 -8.81 8.37 -7.39
N PRO A 63 -8.90 8.11 -8.71
CA PRO A 63 -7.78 7.64 -9.52
C PRO A 63 -6.52 8.50 -9.40
N SER A 64 -6.68 9.83 -9.40
CA SER A 64 -5.55 10.78 -9.26
C SER A 64 -4.80 10.62 -7.94
N THR A 65 -5.50 10.36 -6.83
CA THR A 65 -4.88 10.08 -5.54
C THR A 65 -4.18 8.73 -5.53
N LEU A 66 -4.78 7.71 -6.12
CA LEU A 66 -4.17 6.38 -6.24
C LEU A 66 -2.88 6.43 -7.08
N GLU A 67 -2.88 7.18 -8.18
CA GLU A 67 -1.69 7.41 -8.99
C GLU A 67 -0.61 8.19 -8.24
N ALA A 68 -0.98 9.25 -7.51
CA ALA A 68 -0.03 10.03 -6.71
C ALA A 68 0.64 9.16 -5.62
N LEU A 69 -0.15 8.34 -4.93
CA LEU A 69 0.35 7.36 -3.98
C LEU A 69 1.26 6.33 -4.67
N GLY A 70 0.84 5.80 -5.82
CA GLY A 70 1.63 4.83 -6.58
C GLY A 70 3.01 5.36 -6.97
N ARG A 71 3.09 6.61 -7.43
CA ARG A 71 4.38 7.26 -7.75
C ARG A 71 5.30 7.37 -6.54
N VAL A 72 4.77 7.72 -5.37
CA VAL A 72 5.56 7.89 -4.13
C VAL A 72 5.95 6.54 -3.52
N LEU A 73 5.10 5.52 -3.66
CA LEU A 73 5.33 4.17 -3.16
C LEU A 73 6.11 3.29 -4.14
N HIS A 74 6.39 3.77 -5.35
CA HIS A 74 7.00 3.00 -6.44
C HIS A 74 6.17 1.78 -6.86
N GLU A 75 4.84 1.89 -6.76
CA GLU A 75 3.89 0.83 -7.08
C GLU A 75 2.83 1.28 -8.10
N PRO A 76 2.31 0.37 -8.92
CA PRO A 76 1.14 0.63 -9.76
C PRO A 76 -0.11 1.03 -8.95
N ALA A 77 -0.98 1.86 -9.52
CA ALA A 77 -2.18 2.37 -8.83
C ALA A 77 -3.18 1.27 -8.43
N ASP A 78 -3.25 0.18 -9.20
CA ASP A 78 -4.04 -1.02 -8.89
C ASP A 78 -3.47 -1.78 -7.69
N VAL A 79 -2.14 -1.89 -7.58
CA VAL A 79 -1.47 -2.46 -6.39
C VAL A 79 -1.78 -1.62 -5.14
N VAL A 80 -1.75 -0.29 -5.25
CA VAL A 80 -2.15 0.61 -4.16
C VAL A 80 -3.62 0.37 -3.77
N ALA A 81 -4.53 0.26 -4.75
CA ALA A 81 -5.93 -0.02 -4.48
C ALA A 81 -6.14 -1.37 -3.79
N VAL A 82 -5.37 -2.40 -4.18
CA VAL A 82 -5.36 -3.70 -3.50
C VAL A 82 -4.87 -3.57 -2.05
N ALA A 83 -3.82 -2.78 -1.80
CA ALA A 83 -3.31 -2.53 -0.45
C ALA A 83 -4.32 -1.80 0.48
N PHE A 84 -5.17 -0.91 -0.08
CA PHE A 84 -6.30 -0.33 0.64
C PHE A 84 -7.28 -1.41 1.13
N ASN A 85 -7.58 -2.37 0.26
CA ASN A 85 -8.48 -3.49 0.58
C ASN A 85 -7.87 -4.40 1.64
N GLU A 86 -6.56 -4.70 1.56
CA GLU A 86 -5.88 -5.51 2.57
C GLU A 86 -5.86 -4.82 3.94
N ALA A 87 -5.57 -3.51 4.00
CA ALA A 87 -5.64 -2.75 5.25
C ALA A 87 -7.04 -2.86 5.90
N GLN A 88 -8.11 -2.80 5.10
CA GLN A 88 -9.48 -3.00 5.57
C GLN A 88 -9.75 -4.43 6.05
N ARG A 89 -9.27 -5.45 5.31
CA ARG A 89 -9.38 -6.88 5.67
C ARG A 89 -8.68 -7.17 6.99
N LEU A 90 -7.46 -6.66 7.19
CA LEU A 90 -6.70 -6.80 8.43
C LEU A 90 -7.41 -6.14 9.62
N ARG A 91 -8.01 -4.97 9.43
CA ARG A 91 -8.84 -4.32 10.45
C ARG A 91 -10.02 -5.22 10.87
N ARG A 92 -10.78 -5.76 9.90
CA ARG A 92 -11.93 -6.65 10.18
C ARG A 92 -11.50 -7.91 10.93
N ARG A 93 -10.37 -8.51 10.54
CA ARG A 93 -9.78 -9.68 11.22
C ARG A 93 -9.42 -9.38 12.68
N ARG A 94 -8.80 -8.22 12.94
CA ARG A 94 -8.46 -7.78 14.30
C ARG A 94 -9.72 -7.58 15.14
N GLN A 95 -10.75 -6.93 14.58
CA GLN A 95 -12.03 -6.72 15.27
C GLN A 95 -12.77 -8.03 15.60
N GLY A 96 -12.72 -9.00 14.69
CA GLY A 96 -13.30 -10.33 14.91
C GLY A 96 -12.62 -11.12 16.03
N ARG A 97 -11.30 -10.94 16.22
CA ARG A 97 -10.54 -11.57 17.32
C ARG A 97 -10.80 -10.92 18.69
N THR A 98 -11.18 -9.64 18.71
CA THR A 98 -11.35 -8.87 19.96
C THR A 98 -12.74 -8.97 20.58
N LYS A 99 -13.71 -9.63 19.94
CA LYS A 99 -15.05 -9.82 20.52
C LYS A 99 -15.06 -11.10 21.37
N PRO A 100 -15.18 -11.04 22.71
CA PRO A 100 -15.41 -12.24 23.52
C PRO A 100 -16.80 -12.80 23.15
N ARG A 101 -16.91 -14.13 23.13
CA ARG A 101 -18.21 -14.82 23.06
C ARG A 101 -19.04 -14.51 24.31
#